data_AF-A0A0G0UZX3-F1
#
_entry.id   AF-A0A0G0UZX3-F1
#
_cell.length_a   1.000
_cell.length_b   1.000
_cell.length_c   1.000
_cell.angle_alpha   90.00
_cell.angle_beta   90.00
_cell.angle_gamma   90.00
#
_symmetry.space_group_name_H-M   'P 1'
#
loop_
_entity.id
_entity.type
_entity.pdbx_description
1 polymer ?
#
loop_
_entity_poly.entity_id
_entity_poly.type
_entity_poly.pdbx_seq_one_letter_code
_entity_poly.pdbx_strand_id
1 'polypeptide(L)'
;MSKLFYDHLVNIEEIIIVLSEYDISEDDRQQILSTIDETIHHHVLDIIFTHLPREHHEEFLEKLAAQPHHPSLMEFIQQRTDWNIAQEIRNSLQQFLKELIQDIHQSHHDENQ
;
A
#
# COMPACT_ATOMS: atom_id res chain seq x y z
N MET A 1 10.74 3.09 -2.39
CA MET A 1 10.04 2.93 -1.10
C MET A 1 10.44 4.05 -0.15
N SER A 2 9.61 5.09 -0.08
CA SER A 2 9.71 6.06 1.02
C SER A 2 9.25 5.35 2.30
N LYS A 3 9.96 5.55 3.42
CA LYS A 3 9.68 4.86 4.70
C LYS A 3 8.39 5.35 5.36
N LEU A 4 7.24 5.07 4.78
CA LEU A 4 5.97 5.64 5.23
C LEU A 4 5.49 5.04 6.55
N PHE A 5 4.60 5.76 7.24
CA PHE A 5 4.09 5.32 8.53
C PHE A 5 3.38 3.95 8.47
N TYR A 6 2.91 3.52 7.30
CA TYR A 6 2.25 2.24 7.07
C TYR A 6 3.17 1.16 6.46
N ASP A 7 4.47 1.43 6.26
CA ASP A 7 5.43 0.48 5.68
C ASP A 7 5.42 -0.86 6.44
N HIS A 8 5.31 -0.80 7.77
CA HIS A 8 5.20 -1.97 8.65
C HIS A 8 3.88 -2.76 8.53
N LEU A 9 2.85 -2.20 7.88
CA LEU A 9 1.57 -2.86 7.65
C LEU A 9 1.56 -3.64 6.32
N VAL A 10 2.50 -3.33 5.43
CA VAL A 10 2.58 -3.90 4.09
C VAL A 10 3.56 -5.07 4.09
N ASN A 11 3.11 -6.24 3.64
CA ASN A 11 3.97 -7.42 3.56
C ASN A 11 4.50 -7.61 2.12
N ILE A 12 5.34 -6.69 1.66
CA ILE A 12 5.81 -6.68 0.27
C ILE A 12 6.79 -7.83 -0.05
N GLU A 13 7.35 -8.45 0.99
CA GLU A 13 8.21 -9.63 0.87
C GLU A 13 7.54 -10.76 0.07
N GLU A 14 6.22 -10.92 0.20
CA GLU A 14 5.46 -11.94 -0.53
C GLU A 14 5.56 -11.72 -2.05
N ILE A 15 5.37 -10.48 -2.52
CA ILE A 15 5.52 -10.12 -3.93
C ILE A 15 6.97 -10.29 -4.39
N ILE A 16 7.93 -9.87 -3.56
CA ILE A 16 9.35 -10.00 -3.89
C ILE A 16 9.72 -11.47 -4.13
N ILE A 17 9.17 -12.39 -3.32
CA ILE A 17 9.35 -13.83 -3.48
C ILE A 17 8.69 -14.30 -4.79
N VAL A 18 7.40 -13.99 -5.00
CA VAL A 18 6.66 -14.35 -6.20
C VAL A 18 7.39 -13.87 -7.46
N LEU A 19 7.77 -12.59 -7.52
CA LEU A 19 8.53 -12.02 -8.63
C LEU A 19 9.90 -12.68 -8.85
N SER A 20 10.51 -13.24 -7.80
CA SER A 20 11.77 -13.98 -7.93
C SER A 20 11.60 -15.41 -8.46
N GLU A 21 10.38 -15.96 -8.44
CA GLU A 21 10.06 -17.23 -9.09
C GLU A 21 9.92 -17.07 -10.62
N TYR A 22 9.74 -15.84 -11.10
CA TYR A 22 9.68 -15.52 -12.53
C TYR A 22 11.05 -15.10 -13.07
N ASP A 23 11.35 -15.49 -14.30
CA ASP A 23 12.57 -15.10 -15.03
C ASP A 23 12.43 -13.68 -15.62
N ILE A 24 12.18 -12.70 -14.74
CA ILE A 24 12.09 -11.29 -15.11
C ILE A 24 13.41 -10.58 -14.83
N SER A 25 13.72 -9.56 -15.64
CA SER A 25 14.93 -8.76 -15.43
C SER A 25 14.84 -7.97 -14.12
N GLU A 26 16.00 -7.66 -13.53
CA GLU A 26 16.05 -6.85 -12.30
C GLU A 26 15.43 -5.46 -12.52
N ASP A 27 15.58 -4.89 -13.72
CA ASP A 27 14.98 -3.60 -14.12
C ASP A 27 13.45 -3.66 -14.12
N ASP A 28 12.86 -4.67 -14.78
CA ASP A 28 11.41 -4.90 -14.80
C ASP A 28 10.88 -5.12 -13.38
N ARG A 29 11.59 -5.91 -12.57
CA ARG A 29 11.21 -6.16 -11.18
C ARG A 29 11.18 -4.85 -10.37
N GLN A 30 12.19 -4.00 -10.51
CA GLN A 30 12.21 -2.70 -9.83
C GLN A 30 11.06 -1.80 -10.31
N GLN A 31 10.76 -1.82 -11.60
CA GLN A 31 9.67 -1.04 -12.17
C GLN A 31 8.29 -1.50 -11.65
N ILE A 32 8.07 -2.82 -11.57
CA ILE A 32 6.88 -3.42 -10.98
C ILE A 32 6.77 -3.02 -9.50
N LEU A 33 7.85 -3.18 -8.73
CA LEU A 33 7.87 -2.81 -7.31
C LEU A 33 7.58 -1.31 -7.09
N SER A 34 8.14 -0.43 -7.93
CA SER A 34 7.84 1.01 -7.87
C SER A 34 6.35 1.29 -8.14
N THR A 35 5.79 0.64 -9.16
CA THR A 35 4.36 0.79 -9.50
C THR A 35 3.47 0.32 -8.35
N ILE A 36 3.84 -0.78 -7.71
CA ILE A 36 3.14 -1.30 -6.54
C ILE A 36 3.25 -0.33 -5.36
N ASP A 37 4.44 0.24 -5.08
CA ASP A 37 4.65 1.24 -4.02
C ASP A 37 3.70 2.44 -4.18
N GLU A 38 3.63 2.99 -5.41
CA GLU A 38 2.75 4.10 -5.74
C GLU A 38 1.27 3.74 -5.61
N THR A 39 0.89 2.55 -6.09
CA THR A 39 -0.49 2.06 -5.98
C THR A 39 -0.91 1.87 -4.53
N ILE A 40 -0.05 1.27 -3.71
CA ILE A 40 -0.26 1.09 -2.27
C ILE A 40 -0.40 2.46 -1.60
N HIS A 41 0.45 3.43 -1.96
CA HIS A 41 0.36 4.77 -1.41
C HIS A 41 -0.98 5.43 -1.68
N HIS A 42 -1.45 5.38 -2.92
CA HIS A 42 -2.75 5.91 -3.30
C HIS A 42 -3.89 5.19 -2.57
N HIS A 43 -3.82 3.86 -2.52
CA HIS A 43 -4.85 3.04 -1.87
C HIS A 43 -4.98 3.35 -0.37
N VAL A 44 -3.85 3.53 0.32
CA VAL A 44 -3.84 3.94 1.73
C VAL A 44 -4.44 5.31 1.92
N LEU A 45 -4.08 6.29 1.07
CA LEU A 45 -4.65 7.63 1.14
C LEU A 45 -6.16 7.61 0.89
N ASP A 46 -6.63 6.82 -0.07
CA ASP A 46 -8.07 6.67 -0.36
C ASP A 46 -8.84 6.14 0.85
N ILE A 47 -8.34 5.09 1.51
CA ILE A 47 -8.95 4.55 2.72
C ILE A 47 -8.99 5.62 3.81
N ILE A 48 -7.88 6.33 4.02
CA ILE A 48 -7.83 7.38 5.04
C ILE A 48 -8.84 8.48 4.71
N PHE A 49 -8.89 9.01 3.49
CA PHE A 49 -9.82 10.07 3.14
C PHE A 49 -11.29 9.63 3.09
N THR A 50 -11.55 8.34 2.87
CA THR A 50 -12.90 7.75 2.91
C THR A 50 -13.46 7.71 4.33
N HIS A 51 -12.62 7.39 5.31
CA HIS A 51 -13.05 7.23 6.70
C HIS A 51 -12.77 8.46 7.58
N LEU A 52 -11.79 9.28 7.21
CA LEU A 52 -11.46 10.53 7.89
C LEU A 52 -12.46 11.61 7.43
N PRO A 53 -13.09 12.34 8.36
CA PRO A 53 -13.93 13.48 8.03
C PRO A 53 -13.18 14.52 7.19
N ARG A 54 -13.87 15.13 6.21
CA ARG A 54 -13.28 16.14 5.30
C ARG A 54 -12.67 17.34 6.04
N GLU A 55 -13.23 17.69 7.20
CA GLU A 55 -12.72 18.73 8.09
C GLU A 55 -11.32 18.46 8.64
N HIS A 56 -10.87 17.20 8.65
CA HIS A 56 -9.54 16.79 9.11
C HIS A 56 -8.59 16.46 7.96
N HIS A 57 -9.02 16.57 6.70
CA HIS A 57 -8.20 16.26 5.54
C HIS A 57 -7.02 17.23 5.40
N GLU A 58 -7.25 18.54 5.56
CA GLU A 58 -6.18 19.55 5.51
C GLU A 58 -5.16 19.33 6.63
N GLU A 59 -5.61 19.15 7.88
CA GLU A 59 -4.74 18.91 9.04
C GLU A 59 -3.92 17.62 8.86
N PHE A 60 -4.51 16.58 8.28
CA PHE A 60 -3.79 15.35 7.94
C PHE A 60 -2.73 15.58 6.86
N LEU A 61 -3.05 16.30 5.77
CA LEU A 61 -2.11 16.60 4.69
C LEU A 61 -0.93 17.45 5.17
N GLU A 62 -1.18 18.45 6.03
CA GLU A 62 -0.10 19.25 6.64
C GLU A 62 0.83 18.38 7.49
N LYS A 63 0.28 17.47 8.29
CA LYS A 63 1.08 16.53 9.09
C LYS A 63 1.83 15.55 8.20
N LEU A 64 1.21 15.04 7.14
CA LEU A 64 1.83 14.13 6.19
C LEU A 64 2.99 14.81 5.46
N ALA A 65 2.82 16.06 5.04
CA ALA A 65 3.87 16.86 4.39
C ALA A 65 5.00 17.20 5.36
N ALA A 66 4.70 17.46 6.63
CA ALA A 66 5.70 17.76 7.65
C ALA A 66 6.47 16.49 8.09
N GLN A 67 5.77 15.37 8.30
CA GLN A 67 6.32 14.16 8.90
C GLN A 67 5.68 12.88 8.31
N PRO A 68 6.00 12.51 7.07
CA PRO A 68 5.36 11.41 6.33
C PRO A 68 5.57 10.02 6.96
N HIS A 69 6.56 9.90 7.84
CA HIS A 69 7.01 8.64 8.43
C HIS A 69 6.63 8.51 9.91
N HIS A 70 5.98 9.52 10.50
CA HIS A 70 5.79 9.57 11.94
C HIS A 70 4.56 8.76 12.37
N PRO A 71 4.67 7.88 13.39
CA PRO A 71 3.55 7.05 13.85
C PRO A 71 2.37 7.88 14.37
N SER A 72 2.62 9.12 14.78
CA SER A 72 1.57 10.06 15.19
C SER A 72 0.56 10.40 14.10
N LEU A 73 0.88 10.16 12.81
CA LEU A 73 -0.13 10.23 11.74
C LEU A 73 -1.23 9.20 11.94
N MET A 74 -0.85 7.97 12.28
CA MET A 74 -1.80 6.90 12.54
C MET A 74 -2.62 7.19 13.81
N GLU A 75 -1.96 7.65 14.88
CA GLU A 75 -2.66 8.04 16.11
C GLU A 75 -3.65 9.18 15.85
N PHE A 76 -3.27 10.16 15.04
CA PHE A 76 -4.13 11.27 14.66
C PHE A 76 -5.39 10.78 13.95
N ILE A 77 -5.23 9.92 12.94
CA ILE A 77 -6.36 9.33 12.22
C ILE A 77 -7.25 8.54 13.20
N GLN A 78 -6.65 7.67 14.01
CA GLN A 78 -7.35 6.79 14.95
C GLN A 78 -8.10 7.54 16.06
N GLN A 79 -7.65 8.74 16.43
CA GLN A 79 -8.35 9.60 17.39
C GLN A 79 -9.53 10.36 16.76
N ARG A 80 -9.50 10.56 15.44
CA ARG A 80 -10.50 11.33 14.68
C ARG A 80 -11.51 10.45 13.95
N THR A 81 -11.35 9.14 14.01
CA THR A 81 -12.24 8.16 13.41
C THR A 81 -12.50 7.03 14.40
N ASP A 82 -13.76 6.61 14.52
CA ASP A 82 -14.13 5.45 15.36
C ASP A 82 -13.75 4.11 14.72
N TRP A 83 -13.25 4.14 13.48
CA TRP A 83 -12.87 2.94 12.72
C TRP A 83 -11.39 2.58 12.93
N ASN A 84 -11.07 1.28 12.90
CA ASN A 84 -9.68 0.84 12.97
C ASN A 84 -9.04 0.91 11.58
N ILE A 85 -8.59 2.10 11.19
CA ILE A 85 -8.03 2.34 9.84
C ILE A 85 -6.76 1.52 9.62
N ALA A 86 -5.96 1.29 10.66
CA ALA A 86 -4.78 0.42 10.54
C ALA A 86 -5.16 -1.00 10.10
N GLN A 87 -6.25 -1.56 10.64
CA GLN A 87 -6.77 -2.86 10.22
C GLN A 87 -7.40 -2.81 8.83
N GLU A 88 -8.12 -1.76 8.47
CA GLU A 88 -8.66 -1.62 7.10
C GLU A 88 -7.56 -1.53 6.06
N ILE A 89 -6.57 -0.67 6.28
CA ILE A 89 -5.39 -0.57 5.43
C ILE A 89 -4.76 -1.95 5.28
N ARG A 90 -4.52 -2.65 6.39
CA ARG A 90 -3.92 -3.99 6.35
C ARG A 90 -4.75 -4.96 5.53
N ASN A 91 -6.05 -5.07 5.79
CA ASN A 91 -6.94 -6.00 5.08
C ASN A 91 -7.02 -5.67 3.59
N SER A 92 -7.18 -4.39 3.26
CA SER A 92 -7.31 -3.91 1.89
C SER A 92 -6.03 -4.12 1.10
N LEU A 93 -4.88 -3.82 1.70
CA LEU A 93 -3.57 -4.07 1.10
C LEU A 93 -3.29 -5.57 0.94
N GLN A 94 -3.61 -6.39 1.95
CA GLN A 94 -3.45 -7.85 1.80
C GLN A 94 -4.32 -8.41 0.67
N GLN A 95 -5.56 -7.91 0.53
CA GLN A 95 -6.41 -8.31 -0.57
C GLN A 95 -5.84 -7.86 -1.91
N PHE A 96 -5.42 -6.59 -2.01
CA PHE A 96 -4.79 -6.04 -3.21
C PHE A 96 -3.53 -6.82 -3.63
N LEU A 97 -2.61 -7.10 -2.70
CA LEU A 97 -1.40 -7.88 -2.95
C LEU A 97 -1.76 -9.28 -3.47
N LYS A 98 -2.76 -9.92 -2.86
CA LYS A 98 -3.23 -11.24 -3.27
C LYS A 98 -3.84 -11.23 -4.66
N GLU A 99 -4.69 -10.25 -4.96
CA GLU A 99 -5.27 -10.06 -6.30
C GLU A 99 -4.18 -9.83 -7.34
N LEU A 100 -3.19 -9.00 -7.03
CA LEU A 100 -2.05 -8.74 -7.91
C LEU A 100 -1.22 -10.01 -8.17
N ILE A 101 -0.90 -10.79 -7.13
CA ILE A 101 -0.20 -12.07 -7.29
C ILE A 101 -1.01 -13.03 -8.17
N GLN A 102 -2.32 -13.12 -7.96
CA GLN A 102 -3.18 -13.94 -8.80
C GLN A 102 -3.19 -13.47 -10.26
N ASP A 103 -3.20 -12.16 -10.50
CA ASP A 103 -3.19 -11.57 -11.83
C ASP A 103 -1.85 -11.82 -12.56
N ILE A 104 -0.73 -11.73 -11.85
CA ILE A 104 0.61 -12.10 -12.34
C ILE A 104 0.64 -13.59 -12.72
N HIS A 105 0.12 -14.45 -11.85
CA HIS A 105 0.06 -15.90 -12.11
C HIS A 105 -0.82 -16.22 -13.32
N GLN A 106 -1.95 -15.53 -13.48
CA GLN A 106 -2.89 -15.78 -14.57
C GLN A 106 -2.37 -15.24 -15.91
N SER A 107 -1.77 -14.05 -15.92
CA SER A 107 -1.15 -13.46 -17.12
C SER A 107 -0.06 -14.36 -17.69
N HIS A 108 0.76 -14.98 -16.83
CA HIS A 108 1.78 -15.94 -17.27
C HIS A 108 1.20 -17.29 -17.75
N HIS A 109 -0.02 -17.65 -17.32
CA HIS A 109 -0.69 -18.88 -17.77
C HIS A 109 -1.27 -18.72 -19.18
N ASP A 110 -1.82 -17.56 -19.51
CA ASP A 110 -2.42 -17.27 -20.83
C ASP A 110 -1.38 -17.15 -21.96
N GLU A 111 -0.14 -16.72 -21.68
CA GLU A 111 0.92 -16.64 -22.70
C GLU A 111 1.48 -18.02 -23.13
N ASN A 112 1.17 -19.10 -22.40
CA ASN A 112 1.63 -20.46 -22.69
C ASN A 112 0.57 -21.39 -23.33
N GLN A 113 -0.56 -20.86 -23.80
CA GLN A 113 -1.59 -21.60 -24.56
C GLN A 113 -1.63 -21.24 -26.04
#